data_AF-A0A9W8HYY0-F1
#
_entry.id   AF-A0A9W8HYY0-F1
#
_cell.length_a   1.000
_cell.length_b   1.000
_cell.length_c   1.000
_cell.angle_alpha   90.00
_cell.angle_beta   90.00
_cell.angle_gamma   90.00
#
_symmetry.space_group_name_H-M   'P 1'
#
loop_
_entity.id
_entity.type
_entity.pdbx_description
1 polymer ?
#
loop_
_entity_poly.entity_id
_entity_poly.type
_entity_poly.pdbx_seq_one_letter_code
_entity_poly.pdbx_strand_id
1 'polypeptide(L)'
;MSRRVQRQKQQQQQTPPAPPRRGLWALYKNITPRHRILLGMSFMGFSMLGLWVSDKLEQRFPAPADSRVTHVTHDDAGLTESPQRSDKR
;
A
#
# COMPACT_ATOMS: atom_id res chain seq x y z
N MET A 1 -32.31 -39.00 -33.30
CA MET A 1 -32.11 -37.60 -32.87
C MET A 1 -31.10 -37.53 -31.69
N SER A 2 -29.81 -37.88 -31.87
CA SER A 2 -28.89 -38.05 -30.71
C SER A 2 -27.47 -37.47 -30.86
N ARG A 3 -27.17 -36.66 -31.89
CA ARG A 3 -25.82 -36.08 -32.08
C ARG A 3 -25.62 -34.68 -31.52
N ARG A 4 -26.68 -33.99 -31.05
CA ARG A 4 -26.57 -32.60 -30.55
C ARG A 4 -26.13 -32.51 -29.09
N VAL A 5 -26.43 -33.52 -28.28
CA VAL A 5 -26.13 -33.52 -26.83
C VAL A 5 -24.63 -33.78 -26.56
N GLN A 6 -23.91 -34.46 -27.46
CA GLN A 6 -22.49 -34.74 -27.28
C GLN A 6 -21.57 -33.53 -27.53
N ARG A 7 -21.98 -32.54 -28.33
CA ARG A 7 -21.16 -31.34 -28.56
C ARG A 7 -21.13 -30.38 -27.36
N GLN A 8 -22.19 -30.35 -26.56
CA GLN A 8 -22.26 -29.45 -25.39
C GLN A 8 -21.27 -29.84 -24.28
N LYS A 9 -20.96 -31.13 -24.09
CA LYS A 9 -19.97 -31.54 -23.09
C LYS A 9 -18.52 -31.20 -23.47
N GLN A 10 -18.22 -31.02 -24.75
CA GLN A 10 -16.87 -30.65 -25.20
C GLN A 10 -16.59 -29.14 -25.09
N GLN A 11 -17.63 -28.29 -25.02
CA GLN A 11 -17.45 -26.83 -24.94
C GLN A 11 -17.19 -26.29 -23.53
N GLN A 12 -17.37 -27.09 -22.48
CA GLN A 12 -17.16 -26.66 -21.09
C GLN A 12 -15.70 -26.76 -20.59
N GLN A 13 -14.73 -27.18 -21.41
CA GLN A 13 -13.33 -27.36 -20.98
C GLN A 13 -12.33 -26.33 -21.53
N GLN A 14 -12.79 -25.24 -22.16
CA GLN A 14 -11.91 -24.16 -22.62
C GLN A 14 -12.18 -22.85 -21.89
N THR A 15 -12.12 -22.86 -20.57
CA THR A 15 -11.79 -21.64 -19.82
C THR A 15 -10.28 -21.46 -19.89
N PRO A 16 -9.76 -20.32 -20.42
CA PRO A 16 -8.33 -20.08 -20.44
C PRO A 16 -7.81 -20.08 -18.98
N PRO A 17 -6.65 -20.72 -18.70
CA PRO A 17 -6.09 -20.71 -17.36
C PRO A 17 -5.83 -19.27 -16.92
N ALA A 18 -6.29 -18.93 -15.72
CA ALA A 18 -6.11 -17.59 -15.16
C ALA A 18 -4.61 -17.21 -15.22
N PRO A 19 -4.26 -15.97 -15.59
CA PRO A 19 -2.87 -15.57 -15.69
C PRO A 19 -2.17 -15.78 -14.34
N PRO A 20 -0.95 -16.34 -14.32
CA PRO A 20 -0.24 -16.58 -13.08
C PRO A 20 -0.03 -15.24 -12.36
N ARG A 21 -0.50 -15.15 -11.11
CA ARG A 21 -0.28 -13.97 -10.26
C ARG A 21 1.21 -13.88 -9.95
N ARG A 22 1.94 -13.10 -10.75
CA ARG A 22 3.35 -12.81 -10.50
C ARG A 22 3.41 -11.92 -9.27
N GLY A 23 3.95 -12.44 -8.18
CA GLY A 23 4.16 -11.66 -6.96
C GLY A 23 5.13 -10.49 -7.20
N LEU A 24 5.08 -9.49 -6.32
CA LEU A 24 5.98 -8.32 -6.35
C LEU A 24 7.45 -8.72 -6.46
N TRP A 25 7.83 -9.83 -5.82
CA TRP A 25 9.16 -10.40 -5.89
C TRP A 25 9.57 -10.89 -7.29
N ALA A 26 8.64 -11.51 -8.03
CA ALA A 26 8.89 -11.94 -9.41
C ALA A 26 9.03 -10.74 -10.35
N LEU A 27 8.26 -9.67 -10.10
CA LEU A 27 8.37 -8.42 -10.83
C LEU A 27 9.73 -7.76 -10.61
N TYR A 28 10.19 -7.68 -9.35
CA TYR A 28 11.50 -7.14 -9.01
C TYR A 28 12.65 -7.92 -9.66
N LYS A 29 12.55 -9.27 -9.68
CA LYS A 29 13.55 -10.13 -10.35
C LYS A 29 13.64 -9.89 -11.86
N ASN A 30 12.53 -9.54 -12.52
CA ASN A 30 12.50 -9.28 -13.96
C ASN A 30 13.08 -7.92 -14.38
N ILE A 31 13.35 -7.02 -13.43
CA ILE A 31 13.98 -5.73 -13.73
C ILE A 31 15.47 -5.94 -14.05
N THR A 32 15.94 -5.38 -15.17
CA THR A 32 17.34 -5.43 -15.62
C THR A 32 18.28 -4.82 -14.55
N PRO A 33 19.49 -5.36 -14.34
CA PRO A 33 20.39 -4.89 -13.27
C PRO A 33 20.69 -3.38 -13.33
N ARG A 34 20.83 -2.83 -14.53
CA ARG A 34 21.06 -1.39 -14.77
C ARG A 34 19.91 -0.53 -14.24
N HIS A 35 18.66 -0.96 -14.46
CA HIS A 35 17.48 -0.23 -14.02
C HIS A 35 17.34 -0.22 -12.48
N ARG A 36 17.82 -1.25 -11.79
CA ARG A 36 17.82 -1.28 -10.31
C ARG A 36 18.77 -0.24 -9.74
N ILE A 37 19.95 -0.10 -10.33
CA ILE A 37 20.93 0.93 -9.93
C ILE A 37 20.35 2.31 -10.22
N LEU A 38 19.73 2.51 -11.39
CA LEU A 38 19.12 3.78 -11.74
C LEU A 38 17.99 4.16 -10.78
N LEU A 39 17.12 3.21 -10.42
CA LEU A 39 16.08 3.42 -9.40
C LEU A 39 16.66 3.78 -8.03
N GLY A 40 17.69 3.06 -7.59
CA GLY A 40 18.38 3.34 -6.33
C GLY A 40 19.00 4.74 -6.32
N MET A 41 19.70 5.13 -7.38
CA MET A 41 20.29 6.46 -7.50
C MET A 41 19.23 7.55 -7.57
N SER A 42 18.15 7.34 -8.32
CA SER A 42 17.03 8.30 -8.39
C SER A 42 16.39 8.50 -7.03
N PHE A 43 16.16 7.42 -6.28
CA PHE A 43 15.60 7.50 -4.94
C PHE A 43 16.55 8.25 -4.00
N MET A 44 17.84 7.93 -4.03
CA MET A 44 18.85 8.62 -3.22
C MET A 44 18.93 10.12 -3.55
N GLY A 45 18.96 10.47 -4.84
CA GLY A 45 18.97 11.87 -5.28
C GLY A 45 17.70 12.62 -4.90
N PHE A 46 16.53 11.99 -5.03
CA PHE A 46 15.26 12.56 -4.60
C PHE A 46 15.21 12.80 -3.09
N SER A 47 15.69 11.85 -2.27
CA SER A 47 15.78 12.01 -0.83
C SER A 47 16.72 13.14 -0.42
N MET A 48 17.89 13.26 -1.05
CA MET A 48 18.81 14.37 -0.79
C MET A 48 18.20 15.73 -1.16
N LEU A 49 17.53 15.80 -2.31
CA LEU A 49 16.85 17.03 -2.73
C LEU A 49 15.71 17.38 -1.77
N GLY A 50 14.91 16.40 -1.34
CA GLY A 50 13.86 16.59 -0.36
C GLY A 50 14.38 17.12 0.98
N LEU A 51 15.51 16.59 1.45
CA LEU A 51 16.16 17.07 2.66
C LEU A 51 16.65 18.52 2.52
N TRP A 52 17.33 18.83 1.40
CA TRP A 52 17.79 20.19 1.12
C TRP A 52 16.64 21.21 1.02
N VAL A 53 15.51 20.79 0.41
CA VAL A 53 14.30 21.62 0.37
C VAL A 53 13.71 21.79 1.77
N SER A 54 13.71 20.76 2.61
CA SER A 54 13.24 20.83 4.00
C SER A 54 13.99 21.90 4.79
N ASP A 55 15.33 21.90 4.73
CA ASP A 55 16.16 22.91 5.40
C ASP A 55 15.84 24.33 4.93
N LYS A 56 15.55 24.49 3.63
CA LYS A 56 15.18 25.80 3.06
C LYS A 56 13.79 26.25 3.49
N LEU A 57 12.85 25.33 3.62
CA LEU A 57 11.51 25.62 4.13
C LEU A 57 11.57 26.01 5.60
N GLU A 58 12.37 25.32 6.42
CA GLU A 58 12.56 25.69 7.83
C GLU A 58 13.19 27.08 8.00
N GLN A 59 14.16 27.44 7.15
CA GLN A 59 14.74 28.80 7.14
C GLN A 59 13.72 29.87 6.77
N ARG A 60 12.79 29.57 5.86
CA ARG A 60 11.81 30.55 5.34
C ARG A 60 10.55 30.63 6.18
N PHE A 61 10.15 29.52 6.79
CA PHE A 61 8.95 29.37 7.61
C PHE A 61 9.36 28.83 8.99
N PRO A 62 9.90 29.71 9.86
CA PRO A 62 10.23 29.30 11.22
C PRO A 62 8.96 28.82 11.93
N ALA A 63 9.11 27.82 12.79
CA ALA A 63 7.98 27.26 13.53
C ALA A 63 7.22 28.37 14.28
N PRO A 64 5.88 28.41 14.19
CA PRO A 64 5.09 29.36 14.97
C PRO A 64 5.36 29.12 16.47
N ALA A 65 5.53 30.21 17.22
CA ALA A 65 5.87 30.18 18.65
C ALA A 65 4.81 29.50 19.55
N ASP A 66 3.66 29.14 18.98
CA ASP A 66 2.56 28.53 19.71
C ASP A 66 2.66 27.00 19.64
N SER A 67 3.59 26.47 20.43
CA SER A 67 3.70 25.04 20.75
C SER A 67 2.55 24.62 21.67
N ARG A 68 1.31 24.65 21.16
CA ARG A 68 0.27 23.73 21.63
C ARG A 68 0.63 22.33 21.13
N VAL A 69 1.66 21.75 21.73
CA VAL A 69 1.97 20.33 21.64
C VAL A 69 0.85 19.63 22.40
N THR A 70 -0.25 19.35 21.70
CA THR A 70 -1.15 18.30 22.14
C THR A 70 -0.32 17.03 22.06
N HIS A 71 0.18 16.59 23.22
CA HIS A 71 0.74 15.27 23.41
C HIS A 71 -0.35 14.27 23.02
N VAL A 72 -0.36 13.85 21.75
CA VAL A 72 -1.23 12.77 21.29
C VAL A 72 -0.61 11.50 21.82
N THR A 73 -1.01 11.15 23.04
CA THR A 73 -0.68 9.87 23.64
C THR A 73 -1.27 8.79 22.72
N HIS A 74 -0.44 7.86 22.26
CA HIS A 74 -0.86 6.81 21.32
C HIS A 74 -1.78 5.75 21.98
N ASP A 75 -2.13 5.94 23.25
CA ASP A 75 -2.93 5.05 24.10
C ASP A 75 -4.46 5.24 23.95
N ASP A 76 -4.93 6.30 23.28
CA ASP A 76 -6.37 6.59 23.10
C ASP A 76 -7.04 5.81 21.96
N ALA A 77 -6.38 4.80 21.38
CA ALA A 77 -7.00 3.91 20.38
C ALA A 77 -7.83 2.76 21.01
N GLY A 78 -7.92 2.69 22.35
CA GLY A 78 -8.45 1.52 23.08
C GLY A 78 -9.73 1.72 23.89
N LEU A 79 -10.33 2.91 23.94
CA LEU A 79 -11.50 3.19 24.80
C LEU A 79 -12.80 3.44 24.04
N THR A 80 -13.08 2.67 22.98
CA THR A 80 -14.48 2.36 22.66
C THR A 80 -14.99 1.36 23.69
N GLU A 81 -15.27 1.86 24.88
CA GLU A 81 -15.91 1.13 25.96
C GLU A 81 -17.28 0.65 25.48
N SER A 82 -17.44 -0.66 25.46
CA SER A 82 -18.72 -1.35 25.33
C SER A 82 -19.70 -0.78 26.37
N PRO A 83 -20.92 -0.34 26.01
CA PRO A 83 -21.90 0.02 27.02
C PRO A 83 -22.32 -1.25 27.77
N GLN A 84 -21.84 -1.34 29.01
CA GLN A 84 -22.17 -2.39 29.95
C GLN A 84 -23.64 -2.26 30.36
N ARG A 85 -24.36 -3.36 30.16
CA ARG A 85 -25.57 -3.80 30.86
C ARG A 85 -25.74 -3.19 32.26
N SER A 86 -26.79 -2.41 32.46
CA SER A 86 -27.36 -2.12 33.79
C SER A 86 -28.74 -2.77 33.91
N ASP A 87 -28.75 -3.91 34.58
CA ASP A 87 -29.92 -4.53 35.18
C ASP A 87 -30.44 -3.67 36.36
N LYS A 88 -31.71 -3.88 36.74
CA LYS A 88 -32.48 -3.33 37.89
C LYS A 88 -33.33 -2.08 37.63
N ARG A 89 -34.63 -2.26 37.35
CA ARG A 89 -35.67 -2.43 38.38
C ARG A 89 -36.97 -2.96 37.78
#